data_AF-A0A956QMI8-F1
#
_entry.id   AF-A0A956QMI8-F1
#
_cell.length_a   1.000
_cell.length_b   1.000
_cell.length_c   1.000
_cell.angle_alpha   90.00
_cell.angle_beta   90.00
_cell.angle_gamma   90.00
#
_symmetry.space_group_name_H-M   'P 1'
#
loop_
_entity.id
_entity.type
_entity.pdbx_description
1 polymer ?
#
loop_
_entity_poly.entity_id
_entity_poly.type
_entity_poly.pdbx_seq_one_letter_code
_entity_poly.pdbx_strand_id
1 'polypeptide(L)'
;MLSEKQIAQLRASFPAEALSADTSRGFELTSIKAAYVVERLNEVFGPCGCGWRYAHSPFEWIEGEVLTEVAMQFKVAEGGVAAMLWDAQAHRWTTLNDSEDWSLPIFSPGGRKPGRGSAPMTDARKGAITDGLTKAASMLGVGHEVFKGLVR
;
A
#
# COMPACT_ATOMS: atom_id res chain seq x y z
N MET A 1 -2.36 10.13 -17.16
CA MET A 1 -3.66 9.92 -16.47
C MET A 1 -4.02 8.42 -16.53
N LEU A 2 -4.74 7.88 -15.54
CA LEU A 2 -5.23 6.48 -15.60
C LEU A 2 -6.32 6.35 -16.67
N SER A 3 -6.31 5.26 -17.42
CA SER A 3 -7.40 4.94 -18.35
C SER A 3 -8.69 4.56 -17.62
N GLU A 4 -9.85 4.75 -18.26
CA GLU A 4 -11.14 4.31 -17.71
C GLU A 4 -11.15 2.82 -17.37
N LYS A 5 -10.50 2.00 -18.21
CA LYS A 5 -10.32 0.57 -17.96
C LYS A 5 -9.56 0.31 -16.66
N GLN A 6 -8.43 0.98 -16.44
CA GLN A 6 -7.65 0.83 -15.20
C GLN A 6 -8.46 1.28 -13.98
N ILE A 7 -9.18 2.40 -14.09
CA ILE A 7 -10.04 2.90 -13.00
C ILE A 7 -11.14 1.87 -12.66
N ALA A 8 -11.78 1.30 -13.67
CA ALA A 8 -12.80 0.26 -13.48
C ALA A 8 -12.21 -0.99 -12.81
N GLN A 9 -11.03 -1.45 -13.25
CA GLN A 9 -10.35 -2.61 -12.67
C GLN A 9 -9.94 -2.36 -11.21
N LEU A 10 -9.38 -1.20 -10.88
CA LEU A 10 -9.03 -0.84 -9.50
C LEU A 10 -10.25 -0.86 -8.56
N ARG A 11 -11.40 -0.41 -9.06
CA ARG A 11 -12.64 -0.31 -8.28
C ARG A 11 -13.47 -1.59 -8.24
N ALA A 12 -13.12 -2.61 -9.03
CA ALA A 12 -13.88 -3.86 -9.05
C ALA A 12 -13.88 -4.53 -7.68
N SER A 13 -15.01 -5.15 -7.32
CA SER A 13 -15.15 -5.88 -6.06
C SER A 13 -14.11 -6.98 -5.91
N PHE A 14 -13.81 -7.35 -4.67
CA PHE A 14 -12.95 -8.50 -4.38
C PHE A 14 -13.80 -9.78 -4.27
N PRO A 15 -13.24 -10.95 -4.60
CA PRO A 15 -13.93 -12.22 -4.38
C PRO A 15 -14.03 -12.51 -2.88
N ALA A 16 -15.01 -13.33 -2.48
CA ALA A 16 -15.32 -13.57 -1.06
C ALA A 16 -14.11 -14.10 -0.26
N GLU A 17 -13.28 -14.93 -0.88
CA GLU A 17 -12.07 -15.50 -0.29
C GLU A 17 -10.96 -14.48 -0.02
N ALA A 18 -11.02 -13.28 -0.61
CA ALA A 18 -10.13 -12.18 -0.29
C ALA A 18 -10.54 -11.47 1.01
N LEU A 19 -11.78 -11.65 1.46
CA LEU A 19 -12.33 -11.00 2.63
C LEU A 19 -12.10 -11.86 3.88
N SER A 20 -11.94 -11.20 5.01
CA SER A 20 -11.85 -11.84 6.32
C SER A 20 -12.45 -10.94 7.39
N ALA A 21 -13.18 -11.54 8.33
CA ALA A 21 -13.62 -10.83 9.53
C ALA A 21 -12.40 -10.34 10.34
N ASP A 22 -12.49 -9.11 10.84
CA ASP A 22 -11.51 -8.48 11.70
C ASP A 22 -12.23 -7.91 12.93
N THR A 23 -11.85 -8.40 14.11
CA THR A 23 -12.39 -7.92 15.39
C THR A 23 -11.33 -7.18 16.22
N SER A 24 -10.18 -6.87 15.63
CA SER A 24 -9.02 -6.28 16.33
C SER A 24 -9.31 -4.93 16.97
N ARG A 25 -10.33 -4.20 16.49
CA ARG A 25 -10.74 -2.89 17.01
C ARG A 25 -11.91 -2.94 17.99
N GLY A 26 -12.32 -4.13 18.44
CA GLY A 26 -13.40 -4.31 19.41
C GLY A 26 -14.81 -4.26 18.79
N PHE A 27 -14.92 -4.21 17.47
CA PHE A 27 -16.15 -4.34 16.70
C PHE A 27 -15.88 -5.10 15.41
N GLU A 28 -16.92 -5.69 14.81
CA GLU A 28 -16.82 -6.44 13.57
C GLU A 28 -16.50 -5.53 12.40
N LEU A 29 -15.35 -5.77 11.78
CA LEU A 29 -14.89 -5.17 10.55
C LEU A 29 -14.67 -6.26 9.49
N THR A 30 -14.62 -5.83 8.25
CA THR A 30 -14.17 -6.66 7.12
C THR A 30 -12.80 -6.15 6.71
N SER A 31 -11.84 -7.05 6.59
CA SER A 31 -10.50 -6.78 6.06
C SER A 31 -10.31 -7.47 4.71
N ILE A 32 -9.47 -6.88 3.86
CA ILE A 32 -9.03 -7.49 2.61
C ILE A 32 -7.63 -8.06 2.83
N LYS A 33 -7.44 -9.34 2.48
CA LYS A 33 -6.12 -9.97 2.47
C LYS A 33 -5.21 -9.22 1.51
N ALA A 34 -4.11 -8.67 2.03
CA ALA A 34 -3.24 -7.79 1.27
C ALA A 34 -2.65 -8.41 -0.01
N ALA A 35 -2.50 -9.74 -0.06
CA ALA A 35 -2.07 -10.44 -1.27
C ALA A 35 -2.99 -10.15 -2.48
N TYR A 36 -4.30 -10.08 -2.27
CA TYR A 36 -5.26 -9.75 -3.33
C TYR A 36 -5.16 -8.28 -3.76
N VAL A 37 -4.81 -7.38 -2.84
CA VAL A 37 -4.55 -5.97 -3.18
C VAL A 37 -3.30 -5.87 -4.06
N VAL A 38 -2.21 -6.56 -3.68
CA VAL A 38 -0.97 -6.60 -4.47
C VAL A 38 -1.21 -7.21 -5.85
N GLU A 39 -1.99 -8.30 -5.92
CA GLU A 39 -2.39 -8.90 -7.19
C GLU A 39 -3.19 -7.93 -8.07
N ARG A 40 -4.19 -7.23 -7.51
CA ARG A 40 -4.94 -6.21 -8.24
C ARG A 40 -4.05 -5.10 -8.79
N LEU A 41 -3.07 -4.64 -8.00
CA LEU A 41 -2.10 -3.64 -8.48
C LEU A 41 -1.25 -4.21 -9.62
N ASN A 42 -0.81 -5.46 -9.52
CA ASN A 42 -0.07 -6.14 -10.57
C ASN A 42 -0.88 -6.32 -11.86
N GLU A 43 -2.17 -6.63 -11.77
CA GLU A 43 -3.06 -6.77 -12.92
C GLU A 43 -3.32 -5.44 -13.64
N VAL A 44 -3.44 -4.34 -12.87
CA VAL A 44 -3.78 -3.01 -13.42
C VAL A 44 -2.54 -2.30 -13.97
N PHE A 45 -1.43 -2.36 -13.25
CA PHE A 45 -0.23 -1.58 -13.55
C PHE A 45 0.89 -2.43 -14.17
N GLY A 46 0.87 -3.75 -13.99
CA GLY A 46 1.99 -4.65 -14.24
C GLY A 46 2.76 -4.97 -12.94
N PRO A 47 3.74 -5.89 -12.97
CA PRO A 47 4.46 -6.30 -11.75
C PRO A 47 5.11 -5.15 -10.98
N CYS A 48 5.16 -5.26 -9.64
CA CYS A 48 5.92 -4.33 -8.80
C CYS A 48 7.40 -4.29 -9.24
N GLY A 49 7.97 -3.08 -9.32
CA GLY A 49 9.29 -2.79 -9.90
C GLY A 49 9.24 -2.44 -11.40
N CYS A 50 8.18 -2.82 -12.12
CA CYS A 50 8.01 -2.54 -13.54
C CYS A 50 6.87 -1.55 -13.79
N GLY A 51 5.67 -1.88 -13.31
CA GLY A 51 4.44 -1.12 -13.55
C GLY A 51 4.06 -0.17 -12.42
N TRP A 52 4.38 -0.59 -11.20
CA TRP A 52 4.25 0.21 -9.99
C TRP A 52 5.40 -0.10 -9.05
N ARG A 53 5.60 0.74 -8.05
CA ARG A 53 6.69 0.64 -7.08
C ARG A 53 6.29 1.27 -5.77
N TYR A 54 7.10 1.03 -4.76
CA TYR A 54 7.04 1.79 -3.52
C TYR A 54 8.44 1.96 -2.93
N ALA A 55 8.58 3.00 -2.11
CA ALA A 55 9.65 3.16 -1.14
C ALA A 55 9.03 3.36 0.24
N HIS A 56 9.80 3.20 1.32
CA HIS A 56 9.31 3.45 2.66
C HIS A 56 10.36 4.17 3.51
N SER A 57 9.90 4.96 4.48
CA SER A 57 10.76 5.58 5.49
C SER A 57 11.29 4.52 6.48
N PRO A 58 12.28 4.85 7.33
CA PRO A 58 12.77 3.94 8.36
C PRO A 58 11.65 3.46 9.27
N PHE A 59 11.85 2.28 9.87
CA PHE A 59 10.91 1.79 10.86
C PHE A 59 11.10 2.54 12.17
N GLU A 60 9.99 3.07 12.69
CA GLU A 60 9.93 3.70 13.99
C GLU A 60 9.16 2.82 14.97
N TRP A 61 9.53 2.90 16.25
CA TRP A 61 8.82 2.20 17.31
C TRP A 61 8.10 3.22 18.17
N ILE A 62 6.77 3.26 18.06
CA ILE A 62 5.92 4.25 18.74
C ILE A 62 4.77 3.49 19.41
N GLU A 63 4.58 3.71 20.71
CA GLU A 63 3.44 3.16 21.48
C GLU A 63 3.24 1.64 21.36
N GLY A 64 4.31 0.88 21.17
CA GLY A 64 4.25 -0.59 21.05
C GLY A 64 3.97 -1.10 19.63
N GLU A 65 3.96 -0.22 18.64
CA GLU A 65 3.79 -0.56 17.23
C GLU A 65 5.05 -0.22 16.41
N VAL A 66 5.26 -0.99 15.34
CA VAL A 66 6.19 -0.62 14.27
C VAL A 66 5.44 0.26 13.28
N LEU A 67 5.97 1.45 13.01
CA LEU A 67 5.43 2.38 12.02
C LEU A 67 6.43 2.59 10.88
N THR A 68 5.90 2.88 9.70
CA THR A 68 6.67 3.36 8.54
C THR A 68 5.73 4.15 7.63
N GLU A 69 6.26 5.11 6.87
CA GLU A 69 5.51 5.78 5.81
C GLU A 69 5.91 5.19 4.46
N VAL A 70 4.92 4.78 3.68
CA VAL A 70 5.09 4.25 2.32
C VAL A 70 4.80 5.34 1.30
N ALA A 71 5.67 5.45 0.30
CA ALA A 71 5.47 6.25 -0.91
C ALA A 71 5.24 5.32 -2.10
N MET A 72 3.99 5.11 -2.50
CA MET A 72 3.63 4.27 -3.65
C MET A 72 3.54 5.11 -4.94
N GLN A 73 4.04 4.59 -6.04
CA GLN A 73 3.93 5.19 -7.37
C GLN A 73 3.60 4.14 -8.43
N PHE A 74 2.96 4.55 -9.53
CA PHE A 74 2.71 3.71 -10.69
C PHE A 74 3.07 4.45 -11.98
N LYS A 75 3.34 3.73 -13.07
CA LYS A 75 3.71 4.36 -14.33
C LYS A 75 2.56 5.15 -14.93
N VAL A 76 2.87 6.34 -15.44
CA VAL A 76 1.94 7.22 -16.15
C VAL A 76 2.46 7.52 -17.55
N ALA A 77 1.56 7.61 -18.53
CA ALA A 77 1.93 7.86 -19.92
C ALA A 77 2.45 9.28 -20.16
N GLU A 78 1.97 10.26 -19.39
CA GLU A 78 2.30 11.68 -19.55
C GLU A 78 2.29 12.37 -18.18
N GLY A 79 3.13 13.40 -18.03
CA GLY A 79 3.23 14.18 -16.80
C GLY A 79 3.79 13.39 -15.61
N GLY A 80 4.66 12.42 -15.89
CA GLY A 80 5.35 11.67 -14.86
C GLY A 80 6.34 12.54 -14.08
N VAL A 81 6.68 12.06 -12.90
CA VAL A 81 7.69 12.63 -12.03
C VAL A 81 8.74 11.57 -11.72
N ALA A 82 9.81 12.02 -11.08
CA ALA A 82 10.83 11.13 -10.58
C ALA A 82 10.35 10.13 -9.53
N ALA A 83 10.99 8.96 -9.54
CA ALA A 83 10.82 7.95 -8.53
C ALA A 83 11.18 8.54 -7.16
N MET A 84 10.25 8.46 -6.22
CA MET A 84 10.45 8.85 -4.83
C MET A 84 11.26 7.76 -4.10
N LEU A 85 12.23 8.19 -3.29
CA LEU A 85 13.10 7.36 -2.47
C LEU A 85 13.27 8.00 -1.10
N TRP A 86 13.52 7.18 -0.09
CA TRP A 86 13.96 7.70 1.21
C TRP A 86 15.48 7.86 1.21
N ASP A 87 15.98 9.06 1.44
CA ASP A 87 17.39 9.33 1.70
C ASP A 87 17.69 9.07 3.18
N ALA A 88 18.37 7.97 3.47
CA ALA A 88 18.74 7.60 4.83
C ALA A 88 19.78 8.55 5.46
N GLN A 89 20.63 9.19 4.66
CA GLN A 89 21.65 10.11 5.16
C GLN A 89 21.05 11.48 5.47
N ALA A 90 20.22 12.00 4.58
CA ALA A 90 19.55 13.29 4.77
C ALA A 90 18.24 13.20 5.58
N HIS A 91 17.80 11.98 5.91
CA HIS A 91 16.61 11.69 6.69
C HIS A 91 15.33 12.34 6.12
N ARG A 92 15.17 12.26 4.80
CA ARG A 92 14.04 12.85 4.07
C ARG A 92 13.73 12.11 2.77
N TRP A 93 12.53 12.33 2.27
CA TRP A 93 12.16 11.94 0.91
C TRP A 93 12.95 12.72 -0.15
N THR A 94 13.41 12.03 -1.19
CA THR A 94 14.16 12.58 -2.32
C THR A 94 13.73 11.91 -3.63
N THR A 95 14.05 12.53 -4.75
CA THR A 95 13.75 12.03 -6.09
C THR A 95 14.96 11.39 -6.75
N LEU A 96 14.75 10.30 -7.48
CA LEU A 96 15.75 9.71 -8.38
C LEU A 96 15.73 10.44 -9.72
N ASN A 97 16.79 11.20 -10.00
CA ASN A 97 16.87 12.14 -11.13
C ASN A 97 16.71 11.51 -12.53
N ASP A 98 16.84 10.18 -12.67
CA ASP A 98 16.91 9.51 -13.98
C ASP A 98 15.62 8.74 -14.35
N SER A 99 14.51 9.00 -13.68
CA SER A 99 13.20 8.42 -14.03
C SER A 99 12.16 9.53 -14.14
N GLU A 100 11.31 9.52 -15.16
CA GLU A 100 10.32 10.59 -15.36
C GLU A 100 8.93 10.07 -15.78
N ASP A 101 8.63 8.81 -15.47
CA ASP A 101 7.38 8.15 -15.88
C ASP A 101 6.53 7.68 -14.71
N TRP A 102 6.78 8.15 -13.49
CA TRP A 102 6.02 7.77 -12.29
C TRP A 102 4.92 8.77 -11.94
N SER A 103 3.82 8.29 -11.38
CA SER A 103 2.82 9.15 -10.75
C SER A 103 3.44 9.99 -9.62
N LEU A 104 2.74 11.04 -9.19
CA LEU A 104 3.02 11.60 -7.86
C LEU A 104 2.97 10.48 -6.80
N PRO A 105 3.84 10.54 -5.78
CA PRO A 105 3.82 9.55 -4.70
C PRO A 105 2.52 9.64 -3.90
N ILE A 106 1.91 8.50 -3.67
CA ILE A 106 0.81 8.33 -2.72
C ILE A 106 1.45 7.96 -1.39
N PHE A 107 1.53 8.94 -0.49
CA PHE A 107 2.04 8.75 0.86
C PHE A 107 0.97 8.15 1.76
N SER A 108 1.36 7.18 2.57
CA SER A 108 0.46 6.54 3.53
C SER A 108 1.25 5.97 4.71
N PRO A 109 0.78 6.17 5.95
CA PRO A 109 1.34 5.50 7.09
C PRO A 109 0.91 4.03 7.09
N GLY A 110 1.80 3.17 7.57
CA GLY A 110 1.53 1.78 7.86
C GLY A 110 2.00 1.41 9.26
N GLY A 111 1.19 0.63 9.98
CA GLY A 111 1.41 0.31 11.39
C GLY A 111 1.15 -1.16 11.72
N ARG A 112 1.98 -1.74 12.59
CA ARG A 112 1.74 -3.10 13.08
C ARG A 112 2.33 -3.33 14.47
N LYS A 113 1.49 -3.77 15.41
CA LYS A 113 1.94 -4.37 16.69
C LYS A 113 2.66 -5.69 16.43
N PRO A 114 3.80 -5.96 17.09
CA PRO A 114 4.39 -7.29 17.09
C PRO A 114 3.43 -8.33 17.64
N GLY A 115 3.30 -9.42 16.89
CA GLY A 115 2.47 -10.55 17.28
C GLY A 115 3.17 -11.49 18.25
N ARG A 116 2.60 -12.70 18.38
CA ARG A 116 3.26 -13.84 19.03
C ARG A 116 4.00 -14.65 17.97
N GLY A 117 5.16 -15.22 18.31
CA GLY A 117 5.92 -16.05 17.38
C GLY A 117 7.42 -15.96 17.61
N SER A 118 8.18 -16.62 16.73
CA SER A 118 9.65 -16.66 16.80
C SER A 118 10.33 -15.40 16.26
N ALA A 119 9.67 -14.62 15.40
CA ALA A 119 10.21 -13.39 14.81
C ALA A 119 9.20 -12.22 14.81
N PRO A 120 8.63 -11.87 15.99
CA PRO A 120 7.48 -10.96 16.07
C PRO A 120 7.77 -9.56 15.53
N MET A 121 9.01 -9.08 15.65
CA MET A 121 9.43 -7.79 15.13
C MET A 121 9.58 -7.80 13.59
N THR A 122 10.06 -8.90 13.03
CA THR A 122 10.17 -9.06 11.58
C THR A 122 8.79 -9.09 10.94
N ASP A 123 7.84 -9.79 11.55
CA ASP A 123 6.46 -9.83 11.07
C ASP A 123 5.76 -8.48 11.22
N ALA A 124 6.04 -7.74 12.29
CA ALA A 124 5.56 -6.36 12.45
C ALA A 124 6.07 -5.45 11.33
N ARG A 125 7.37 -5.48 11.01
CA ARG A 125 7.95 -4.67 9.92
C ARG A 125 7.32 -4.98 8.56
N LYS A 126 7.17 -6.27 8.24
CA LYS A 126 6.49 -6.72 7.00
C LYS A 126 5.02 -6.25 6.98
N GLY A 127 4.34 -6.38 8.11
CA GLY A 127 2.96 -5.96 8.28
C GLY A 127 2.78 -4.46 8.12
N ALA A 128 3.68 -3.63 8.68
CA ALA A 128 3.62 -2.18 8.58
C ALA A 128 3.75 -1.70 7.13
N ILE A 129 4.69 -2.26 6.34
CA ILE A 129 4.78 -1.95 4.91
C ILE A 129 3.47 -2.31 4.19
N THR A 130 2.96 -3.51 4.46
CA THR A 130 1.75 -4.02 3.80
C THR A 130 0.52 -3.18 4.14
N ASP A 131 0.38 -2.77 5.39
CA ASP A 131 -0.69 -1.89 5.86
C ASP A 131 -0.66 -0.55 5.11
N GLY A 132 0.50 0.11 5.06
CA GLY A 132 0.70 1.34 4.30
C GLY A 132 0.36 1.16 2.81
N LEU A 133 0.88 0.11 2.17
CA LEU A 133 0.58 -0.19 0.78
C LEU A 133 -0.93 -0.35 0.50
N THR A 134 -1.63 -1.12 1.33
CA THR A 134 -3.09 -1.29 1.16
C THR A 134 -3.85 0.01 1.41
N LYS A 135 -3.35 0.87 2.30
CA LYS A 135 -3.90 2.21 2.52
C LYS A 135 -3.69 3.12 1.30
N ALA A 136 -2.49 3.15 0.71
CA ALA A 136 -2.22 3.86 -0.54
C ALA A 136 -3.10 3.35 -1.68
N ALA A 137 -3.23 2.03 -1.85
CA ALA A 137 -4.08 1.42 -2.86
C ALA A 137 -5.57 1.80 -2.70
N SER A 138 -6.06 1.95 -1.47
CA SER A 138 -7.43 2.40 -1.21
C SER A 138 -7.72 3.79 -1.80
N MET A 139 -6.73 4.69 -1.85
CA MET A 139 -6.88 6.03 -2.44
C MET A 139 -7.08 5.99 -3.96
N LEU A 140 -6.67 4.90 -4.60
CA LEU A 140 -6.95 4.60 -6.01
C LEU A 140 -8.35 3.97 -6.23
N GLY A 141 -9.06 3.65 -5.14
CA GLY A 141 -10.38 3.01 -5.16
C GLY A 141 -10.37 1.51 -4.91
N VAL A 142 -9.20 0.90 -4.63
CA VAL A 142 -9.08 -0.53 -4.36
C VAL A 142 -9.79 -0.88 -3.05
N GLY A 143 -10.74 -1.81 -3.10
CA GLY A 143 -11.44 -2.30 -1.91
C GLY A 143 -12.40 -1.30 -1.27
N HIS A 144 -12.80 -0.24 -1.98
CA HIS A 144 -13.65 0.82 -1.41
C HIS A 144 -14.98 0.34 -0.83
N GLU A 145 -15.56 -0.74 -1.34
CA GLU A 145 -16.79 -1.33 -0.78
C GLU A 145 -16.61 -1.82 0.67
N VAL A 146 -15.42 -2.36 0.99
CA VAL A 146 -15.06 -2.82 2.32
C VAL A 146 -14.87 -1.63 3.26
N PHE A 147 -14.12 -0.60 2.83
CA PHE A 147 -13.92 0.61 3.62
C PHE A 147 -15.22 1.41 3.87
N LYS A 148 -16.23 1.25 3.00
CA LYS A 148 -17.57 1.82 3.15
C LYS A 148 -18.51 0.95 3.99
N GLY A 149 -18.08 -0.24 4.41
CA GLY A 149 -18.91 -1.18 5.18
C GLY A 149 -20.06 -1.80 4.37
N LEU A 150 -19.94 -1.85 3.04
CA LEU A 150 -20.96 -2.42 2.15
C LEU A 150 -20.86 -3.95 2.02
N VAL A 151 -19.77 -4.54 2.50
CA VAL A 151 -19.51 -5.98 2.43
C VAL A 151 -19.10 -6.50 3.81
N ARG A 152 -19.68 -7.63 4.21
CA ARG A 152 -19.45 -8.33 5.48
C ARG A 152 -19.02 -9.77 5.22
#